data_AF-A0A8J4NNA1-F1
#
_entry.id   AF-A0A8J4NNA1-F1
#
_cell.length_a   1.000
_cell.length_b   1.000
_cell.length_c   1.000
_cell.angle_alpha   90.00
_cell.angle_beta   90.00
_cell.angle_gamma   90.00
#
_symmetry.space_group_name_H-M   'P 1'
#
loop_
_entity.id
_entity.type
_entity.pdbx_description
1 polymer ?
#
loop_
_entity_poly.entity_id
_entity_poly.type
_entity_poly.pdbx_seq_one_letter_code
_entity_poly.pdbx_strand_id
1 'polypeptide(L)'
;FNRFMNHPAPANSRYKPTCYEHAANCYTHAFLIVPAIVGSALLHRLSDDRWEKITAWMYGMGLCALFIVSTVFHIVSWKKSHLRTMEHCFHMCDRMMIYVFIAASYAPWLNLRELGPLASHMRWFIWLMAAGGTIYVFLYHEKYKIVELFFYLAMGFSPALVVTSMSNTDGLQEVAWGGLIYCLGVVFFKSDGVIPFAHAIWHIFVATAAAVHYYAIWKYLYRSPADIIRHL
;
A
#
# COMPACT_ATOMS: atom_id res chain seq x y z
N PHE A 1 0.51 -22.81 -22.50
CA PHE A 1 0.00 -21.81 -21.54
C PHE A 1 -0.44 -22.41 -20.21
N ASN A 2 -1.07 -23.60 -20.18
CA ASN A 2 -1.61 -24.22 -18.95
C ASN A 2 -0.64 -24.38 -17.76
N ARG A 3 0.68 -24.46 -17.97
CA ARG A 3 1.66 -24.55 -16.87
C ARG A 3 1.85 -23.25 -16.08
N PHE A 4 1.47 -22.11 -16.66
CA PHE A 4 1.71 -20.77 -16.10
C PHE A 4 0.43 -20.05 -15.67
N MET A 5 -0.73 -20.68 -15.86
CA MET A 5 -2.03 -20.03 -15.70
C MET A 5 -2.88 -20.83 -14.73
N ASN A 6 -3.30 -20.20 -13.65
CA ASN A 6 -4.28 -20.77 -12.75
C ASN A 6 -5.69 -20.78 -13.36
N HIS A 7 -6.57 -21.63 -12.82
CA HIS A 7 -7.99 -21.55 -13.15
C HIS A 7 -8.63 -20.30 -12.53
N PRO A 8 -9.66 -19.72 -13.17
CA PRO A 8 -10.47 -18.65 -12.59
C PRO A 8 -10.97 -19.01 -11.19
N ALA A 9 -10.87 -18.08 -10.26
CA ALA A 9 -11.38 -18.26 -8.91
C ALA A 9 -12.91 -18.13 -8.89
N PRO A 10 -13.65 -19.02 -8.20
CA PRO A 10 -15.07 -18.78 -7.89
C PRO A 10 -15.25 -17.47 -7.11
N ALA A 11 -16.41 -16.81 -7.24
CA ALA A 11 -16.67 -15.48 -6.68
C ALA A 11 -16.35 -15.34 -5.18
N ASN A 12 -16.55 -16.41 -4.40
CA ASN A 12 -16.38 -16.44 -2.95
C ASN A 12 -15.20 -17.34 -2.53
N SER A 13 -14.19 -17.48 -3.39
CA SER A 13 -13.03 -18.31 -3.10
C SER A 13 -11.77 -17.63 -3.59
N ARG A 14 -10.66 -17.90 -2.89
CA ARG A 14 -9.35 -17.43 -3.28
C ARG A 14 -8.93 -17.98 -4.63
N TYR A 15 -8.19 -17.18 -5.40
CA TYR A 15 -7.46 -17.71 -6.54
C TYR A 15 -6.35 -18.66 -6.06
N LYS A 16 -6.08 -19.70 -6.84
CA LYS A 16 -5.10 -20.74 -6.50
C LYS A 16 -3.92 -20.65 -7.47
N PRO A 17 -2.81 -19.98 -7.11
CA PRO A 17 -1.68 -19.79 -8.00
C PRO A 17 -1.00 -21.11 -8.38
N THR A 18 -0.42 -21.16 -9.57
CA THR A 18 0.59 -22.14 -9.94
C THR A 18 1.88 -21.94 -9.14
N CYS A 19 2.83 -22.88 -9.18
CA CYS A 19 4.14 -22.69 -8.54
C CYS A 19 4.89 -21.47 -9.08
N TYR A 20 4.79 -21.19 -10.39
CA TYR A 20 5.42 -20.03 -11.00
C TYR A 20 4.79 -18.71 -10.54
N GLU A 21 3.46 -18.66 -10.45
CA GLU A 21 2.76 -17.46 -9.96
C GLU A 21 3.06 -17.18 -8.50
N HIS A 22 3.11 -18.22 -7.66
CA HIS A 22 3.52 -18.08 -6.27
C HIS A 22 4.96 -17.53 -6.15
N ALA A 23 5.87 -17.92 -7.04
CA ALA A 23 7.24 -17.38 -7.05
C ALA A 23 7.25 -15.92 -7.42
N ALA A 24 6.55 -15.57 -8.50
CA ALA A 24 6.43 -14.19 -8.95
C ALA A 24 5.84 -13.30 -7.85
N ASN A 25 4.73 -13.72 -7.23
CA ASN A 25 4.09 -12.97 -6.14
C ASN A 25 5.02 -12.75 -4.94
N CYS A 26 5.81 -13.77 -4.59
CA CYS A 26 6.77 -13.67 -3.48
C CYS A 26 7.93 -12.72 -3.83
N TYR A 27 8.56 -12.88 -5.01
CA TYR A 27 9.74 -12.10 -5.37
C TYR A 27 9.43 -10.62 -5.61
N THR A 28 8.27 -10.30 -6.21
CA THR A 28 7.90 -8.90 -6.52
C THR A 28 7.82 -8.03 -5.27
N HIS A 29 7.36 -8.57 -4.14
CA HIS A 29 7.32 -7.84 -2.86
C HIS A 29 8.56 -8.07 -1.99
N ALA A 30 9.14 -9.27 -1.96
CA ALA A 30 10.33 -9.55 -1.14
C ALA A 30 11.51 -8.64 -1.50
N PHE A 31 11.70 -8.38 -2.80
CA PHE A 31 12.75 -7.48 -3.29
C PHE A 31 12.61 -6.05 -2.76
N LEU A 32 11.39 -5.60 -2.45
CA LEU A 32 11.08 -4.23 -2.03
C LEU A 32 11.20 -4.01 -0.52
N ILE A 33 11.36 -5.07 0.27
CA ILE A 33 11.55 -4.96 1.73
C ILE A 33 12.79 -4.13 2.05
N VAL A 34 13.93 -4.40 1.40
CA VAL A 34 15.17 -3.66 1.65
C VAL A 34 15.05 -2.18 1.23
N PRO A 35 14.60 -1.84 0.00
CA PRO A 35 14.30 -0.46 -0.37
C PRO A 35 13.34 0.24 0.59
N ALA A 36 12.29 -0.43 1.08
CA ALA A 36 11.34 0.15 2.03
C ALA A 36 11.99 0.48 3.38
N ILE A 37 12.84 -0.42 3.91
CA ILE A 37 13.59 -0.18 5.14
C ILE A 37 14.56 0.99 4.97
N VAL A 38 15.30 1.03 3.85
CA VAL A 38 16.22 2.13 3.54
C VAL A 38 15.48 3.45 3.39
N GLY A 39 14.35 3.46 2.69
CA GLY A 39 13.51 4.65 2.53
C GLY A 39 12.93 5.14 3.85
N SER A 40 12.43 4.22 4.69
CA SER A 40 11.95 4.53 6.04
C SER A 40 13.06 5.17 6.89
N ALA A 41 14.26 4.58 6.90
CA ALA A 41 15.42 5.11 7.61
C ALA A 41 15.86 6.49 7.08
N LEU A 42 15.77 6.70 5.76
CA LEU A 42 16.08 7.98 5.13
C LEU A 42 15.11 9.07 5.57
N LEU A 43 13.79 8.85 5.49
CA LEU A 43 12.79 9.82 5.95
C LEU A 43 12.99 10.17 7.43
N HIS A 44 13.26 9.16 8.27
CA HIS A 44 13.53 9.39 9.68
C HIS A 44 14.78 10.25 9.91
N ARG A 45 15.85 10.01 9.15
CA ARG A 45 17.09 10.80 9.21
C ARG A 45 16.89 12.25 8.76
N LEU A 46 16.03 12.47 7.76
CA LEU A 46 15.72 13.80 7.21
C LEU A 46 14.70 14.58 8.04
N SER A 47 14.16 13.98 9.11
CA SER A 47 13.16 14.64 9.96
C SER A 47 13.82 15.58 10.98
N ASP A 48 13.45 16.85 10.95
CA ASP A 48 13.90 17.87 11.88
C ASP A 48 12.99 18.02 13.09
N ASP A 49 11.67 18.04 12.85
CA ASP A 49 10.69 18.27 13.91
C ASP A 49 9.96 16.98 14.35
N ARG A 50 9.10 17.13 15.37
CA ARG A 50 8.35 16.02 15.95
C ARG A 50 7.33 15.44 14.96
N TRP A 51 6.66 16.27 14.17
CA TRP A 51 5.64 15.83 13.23
C TRP A 51 6.24 15.14 12.02
N GLU A 52 7.37 15.63 11.51
CA GLU A 52 8.15 14.94 10.48
C GLU A 52 8.58 13.55 10.97
N LYS A 53 9.11 13.45 12.20
CA LYS A 53 9.48 12.14 12.78
C LYS A 53 8.29 11.19 12.89
N ILE A 54 7.15 11.67 13.41
CA ILE A 54 5.94 10.84 13.58
C ILE A 54 5.43 10.34 12.23
N THR A 55 5.34 11.23 11.24
CA THR A 55 4.82 10.86 9.92
C THR A 55 5.79 9.97 9.15
N ALA A 56 7.10 10.15 9.31
CA ALA A 56 8.13 9.25 8.77
C ALA A 56 7.97 7.84 9.34
N TRP A 57 7.75 7.73 10.65
CA TRP A 57 7.48 6.45 11.31
C TRP A 57 6.19 5.80 10.81
N MET A 58 5.09 6.56 10.74
CA MET A 58 3.81 6.04 10.26
C MET A 58 3.90 5.52 8.83
N TYR A 59 4.45 6.33 7.91
CA TYR A 59 4.59 5.96 6.52
C TYR A 59 5.61 4.82 6.32
N GLY A 60 6.78 4.93 6.93
CA GLY A 60 7.86 3.96 6.84
C GLY A 60 7.47 2.58 7.39
N MET A 61 6.82 2.53 8.56
CA MET A 61 6.29 1.27 9.08
C MET A 61 5.19 0.69 8.19
N GLY A 62 4.27 1.53 7.69
CA GLY A 62 3.24 1.10 6.76
C GLY A 62 3.82 0.47 5.49
N LEU A 63 4.82 1.12 4.90
CA LEU A 63 5.50 0.66 3.68
C LEU A 63 6.26 -0.66 3.90
N CYS A 64 7.02 -0.76 4.99
CA CYS A 64 7.72 -2.00 5.36
C CYS A 64 6.71 -3.13 5.63
N ALA A 65 5.67 -2.85 6.41
CA ALA A 65 4.66 -3.85 6.77
C ALA A 65 3.89 -4.36 5.55
N LEU A 66 3.57 -3.49 4.58
CA LEU A 66 2.95 -3.89 3.31
C LEU A 66 3.76 -5.01 2.63
N PHE A 67 5.05 -4.78 2.39
CA PHE A 67 5.88 -5.74 1.67
C PHE A 67 6.23 -6.97 2.50
N ILE A 68 6.49 -6.81 3.81
CA ILE A 68 6.83 -7.91 4.70
C ILE A 68 5.63 -8.86 4.86
N VAL A 69 4.46 -8.33 5.21
CA VAL A 69 3.27 -9.15 5.47
C VAL A 69 2.86 -9.90 4.20
N SER A 70 2.88 -9.23 3.04
CA SER A 70 2.57 -9.86 1.76
C SER A 70 3.57 -10.97 1.40
N THR A 71 4.86 -10.71 1.59
CA THR A 71 5.91 -11.71 1.35
C THR A 71 5.73 -12.93 2.26
N VAL A 72 5.53 -12.72 3.57
CA VAL A 72 5.31 -13.80 4.54
C VAL A 72 4.08 -14.61 4.16
N PHE A 73 2.97 -13.95 3.79
CA PHE A 73 1.77 -14.61 3.32
C PHE A 73 2.04 -15.53 2.13
N HIS A 74 2.71 -15.05 1.09
CA HIS A 74 3.00 -15.86 -0.10
C HIS A 74 3.95 -17.03 0.20
N ILE A 75 4.95 -16.84 1.07
CA ILE A 75 5.84 -17.93 1.52
C ILE A 75 5.06 -18.99 2.29
N VAL A 76 4.20 -18.59 3.23
CA VAL A 76 3.37 -19.52 4.02
C VAL A 76 2.39 -20.26 3.12
N SER A 77 1.73 -19.56 2.20
CA SER A 77 0.78 -20.14 1.24
C SER A 77 1.45 -21.11 0.25
N TRP A 78 2.75 -20.98 0.01
CA TRP A 78 3.49 -21.97 -0.78
C TRP A 78 3.61 -23.31 -0.04
N LYS A 79 3.83 -23.27 1.28
CA LYS A 79 4.07 -24.46 2.12
C LYS A 79 2.74 -25.18 2.41
N LYS A 80 2.23 -25.94 1.43
CA LYS A 80 0.87 -26.50 1.34
C LYS A 80 0.34 -27.38 2.49
N SER A 81 1.16 -27.98 3.36
CA SER A 81 0.71 -29.18 4.08
C SER A 81 0.33 -29.02 5.56
N HIS A 82 0.80 -28.00 6.29
CA HIS A 82 0.61 -27.96 7.76
C HIS A 82 0.12 -26.64 8.36
N LEU A 83 0.06 -25.56 7.58
CA LEU A 83 -0.11 -24.20 8.12
C LEU A 83 -1.41 -23.51 7.70
N ARG A 84 -2.50 -24.25 7.41
CA ARG A 84 -3.75 -23.63 6.89
C ARG A 84 -4.30 -22.51 7.79
N THR A 85 -4.25 -22.68 9.12
CA THR A 85 -4.70 -21.64 10.06
C THR A 85 -3.81 -20.40 9.99
N MET A 86 -2.49 -20.58 9.89
CA MET A 86 -1.55 -19.47 9.74
C MET A 86 -1.69 -18.79 8.38
N GLU A 87 -1.89 -19.56 7.30
CA GLU A 87 -2.14 -19.04 5.97
C GLU A 87 -3.38 -18.12 5.96
N HIS A 88 -4.48 -18.55 6.59
CA HIS A 88 -5.68 -17.72 6.70
C HIS A 88 -5.42 -16.43 7.47
N CYS A 89 -4.70 -16.51 8.60
CA CYS A 89 -4.33 -15.34 9.40
C CYS A 89 -3.46 -14.36 8.59
N PHE A 90 -2.39 -14.84 7.95
CA PHE A 90 -1.52 -13.98 7.13
C PHE A 90 -2.24 -13.41 5.91
N HIS A 91 -3.18 -14.14 5.32
CA HIS A 91 -4.01 -13.62 4.23
C HIS A 91 -4.92 -12.47 4.71
N MET A 92 -5.52 -12.60 5.89
CA MET A 92 -6.27 -11.51 6.50
C MET A 92 -5.36 -10.30 6.75
N CYS A 93 -4.19 -10.52 7.36
CA CYS A 93 -3.23 -9.46 7.62
C CYS A 93 -2.81 -8.75 6.33
N ASP A 94 -2.50 -9.48 5.27
CA ASP A 94 -2.11 -8.92 3.96
C ASP A 94 -3.19 -7.96 3.41
N ARG A 95 -4.46 -8.38 3.47
CA ARG A 95 -5.59 -7.53 3.05
C ARG A 95 -5.84 -6.33 3.98
N MET A 96 -5.67 -6.51 5.28
CA MET A 96 -5.78 -5.42 6.26
C MET A 96 -4.68 -4.37 6.06
N MET A 97 -3.47 -4.82 5.70
CA MET A 97 -2.34 -3.93 5.49
C MET A 97 -2.55 -2.94 4.34
N ILE A 98 -3.39 -3.25 3.35
CA ILE A 98 -3.76 -2.30 2.30
C ILE A 98 -4.48 -1.07 2.92
N TYR A 99 -5.44 -1.29 3.84
CA TYR A 99 -6.14 -0.19 4.51
C TYR A 99 -5.21 0.66 5.37
N VAL A 100 -4.36 0.01 6.16
CA VAL A 100 -3.38 0.68 7.02
C VAL A 100 -2.37 1.46 6.19
N PHE A 101 -1.89 0.89 5.09
CA PHE A 101 -0.92 1.55 4.22
C PHE A 101 -1.51 2.75 3.48
N ILE A 102 -2.77 2.68 3.01
CA ILE A 102 -3.45 3.85 2.45
C ILE A 102 -3.46 4.99 3.48
N ALA A 103 -3.87 4.70 4.73
CA ALA A 103 -3.88 5.71 5.80
C ALA A 103 -2.49 6.28 6.10
N ALA A 104 -1.48 5.41 6.19
CA ALA A 104 -0.10 5.79 6.42
C ALA A 104 0.48 6.63 5.27
N SER A 105 0.12 6.34 4.02
CA SER A 105 0.59 7.06 2.82
C SER A 105 0.13 8.52 2.75
N TYR A 106 -1.04 8.82 3.32
CA TYR A 106 -1.56 10.19 3.41
C TYR A 106 -1.11 10.93 4.67
N ALA A 107 -0.59 10.23 5.69
CA ALA A 107 -0.23 10.87 6.96
C ALA A 107 0.79 12.02 6.80
N PRO A 108 1.88 11.92 5.99
CA PRO A 108 2.79 13.04 5.78
C PRO A 108 2.08 14.25 5.16
N TRP A 109 1.27 14.05 4.11
CA TRP A 109 0.52 15.11 3.45
C TRP A 109 -0.44 15.82 4.40
N LEU A 110 -1.20 15.04 5.16
CA LEU A 110 -2.23 15.60 6.03
C LEU A 110 -1.64 16.31 7.25
N ASN A 111 -0.46 15.90 7.74
CA ASN A 111 0.12 16.46 8.96
C ASN A 111 1.18 17.54 8.73
N LEU A 112 1.95 17.47 7.64
CA LEU A 112 3.07 18.40 7.38
C LEU A 112 2.65 19.59 6.52
N ARG A 113 1.55 19.50 5.77
CA ARG A 113 1.01 20.64 5.02
C ARG A 113 -0.06 21.38 5.82
N GLU A 114 -0.14 22.67 5.54
CA GLU A 114 -1.20 23.51 6.05
C GLU A 114 -2.54 23.11 5.42
N LEU A 115 -3.52 22.89 6.28
CA LEU A 115 -4.87 22.52 5.92
C LEU A 115 -5.83 23.49 6.59
N GLY A 116 -6.88 23.89 5.88
CA GLY A 116 -7.98 24.62 6.51
C GLY A 116 -8.63 23.80 7.64
N PRO A 117 -9.36 24.45 8.57
CA PRO A 117 -9.93 23.79 9.75
C PRO A 117 -10.77 22.55 9.42
N LEU A 118 -11.60 22.62 8.38
CA LEU A 118 -12.40 21.48 7.94
C LEU A 118 -11.54 20.34 7.38
N ALA A 119 -10.59 20.65 6.49
CA ALA A 119 -9.72 19.69 5.86
C ALA A 119 -8.82 18.92 6.85
N SER A 120 -8.44 19.55 7.97
CA SER A 120 -7.64 18.92 9.02
C SER A 120 -8.32 17.69 9.67
N HIS A 121 -9.66 17.61 9.65
CA HIS A 121 -10.41 16.44 10.16
C HIS A 121 -10.15 15.18 9.34
N MET A 122 -9.68 15.31 8.09
CA MET A 122 -9.29 14.18 7.24
C MET A 122 -8.22 13.31 7.90
N ARG A 123 -7.37 13.90 8.77
CA ARG A 123 -6.37 13.18 9.57
C ARG A 123 -7.00 12.05 10.39
N TRP A 124 -8.14 12.29 11.04
CA TRP A 124 -8.81 11.30 11.87
C TRP A 124 -9.71 10.39 11.03
N PHE A 125 -10.41 10.98 10.07
CA PHE A 125 -11.34 10.26 9.20
C PHE A 125 -10.68 9.09 8.48
N ILE A 126 -9.48 9.28 7.93
CA ILE A 126 -8.77 8.23 7.19
C ILE A 126 -8.39 7.04 8.09
N TRP A 127 -8.00 7.28 9.35
CA TRP A 127 -7.70 6.21 10.30
C TRP A 127 -8.97 5.48 10.77
N LEU A 128 -10.09 6.20 10.92
CA LEU A 128 -11.40 5.57 11.19
C LEU A 128 -11.84 4.69 10.02
N MET A 129 -11.65 5.14 8.77
CA MET A 129 -11.89 4.30 7.60
C MET A 129 -10.97 3.07 7.58
N ALA A 130 -9.69 3.24 7.91
CA ALA A 130 -8.73 2.12 7.98
C ALA A 130 -9.16 1.07 9.01
N ALA A 131 -9.60 1.51 10.19
CA ALA A 131 -10.14 0.65 11.23
C ALA A 131 -11.42 -0.05 10.75
N GLY A 132 -12.35 0.68 10.12
CA GLY A 132 -13.56 0.11 9.53
C GLY A 132 -13.29 -0.94 8.46
N GLY A 133 -12.35 -0.68 7.55
CA GLY A 133 -11.90 -1.62 6.52
C GLY A 133 -11.22 -2.85 7.12
N THR A 134 -10.42 -2.67 8.17
CA THR A 134 -9.79 -3.77 8.92
C THR A 134 -10.84 -4.67 9.58
N ILE A 135 -11.83 -4.07 10.27
CA ILE A 135 -12.96 -4.79 10.86
C ILE A 135 -13.75 -5.53 9.77
N TYR A 136 -13.96 -4.89 8.63
CA TYR A 136 -14.64 -5.53 7.50
C TYR A 136 -13.90 -6.78 7.01
N VAL A 137 -12.57 -6.73 6.84
CA VAL A 137 -11.77 -7.91 6.45
C VAL A 137 -11.85 -9.01 7.51
N PHE A 138 -11.87 -8.65 8.79
CA PHE A 138 -12.00 -9.60 9.89
C PHE A 138 -13.36 -10.32 9.87
N LEU A 139 -14.46 -9.60 9.61
CA LEU A 139 -15.81 -10.16 9.65
C LEU A 139 -16.25 -10.86 8.36
N TYR A 140 -15.81 -10.38 7.20
CA TYR A 140 -16.31 -10.78 5.88
C TYR A 140 -15.24 -11.35 4.95
N HIS A 141 -14.17 -11.91 5.49
CA HIS A 141 -13.00 -12.43 4.76
C HIS A 141 -13.37 -13.09 3.42
N GLU A 142 -12.88 -12.51 2.32
CA GLU A 142 -13.11 -12.93 0.92
C GLU A 142 -14.56 -13.03 0.42
N LYS A 143 -15.56 -12.69 1.25
CA LYS A 143 -16.98 -12.91 0.92
C LYS A 143 -17.52 -11.91 -0.09
N TYR A 144 -17.19 -10.61 0.04
CA TYR A 144 -17.63 -9.58 -0.91
C TYR A 144 -16.46 -8.76 -1.45
N LYS A 145 -15.65 -9.38 -2.32
CA LYS A 145 -14.42 -8.80 -2.91
C LYS A 145 -14.63 -7.49 -3.68
N ILE A 146 -15.84 -7.19 -4.14
CA ILE A 146 -16.16 -5.92 -4.82
C ILE A 146 -16.37 -4.81 -3.79
N VAL A 147 -17.05 -5.10 -2.68
CA VAL A 147 -17.26 -4.15 -1.58
C VAL A 147 -15.92 -3.76 -0.95
N GLU A 148 -15.03 -4.74 -0.76
CA GLU A 148 -13.68 -4.46 -0.28
C GLU A 148 -12.90 -3.53 -1.23
N LEU A 149 -12.96 -3.79 -2.55
CA LEU A 149 -12.35 -2.91 -3.54
C LEU A 149 -12.94 -1.49 -3.49
N PHE A 150 -14.25 -1.37 -3.32
CA PHE A 150 -14.89 -0.06 -3.17
C PHE A 150 -14.34 0.69 -1.95
N PHE A 151 -14.16 0.02 -0.81
CA PHE A 151 -13.56 0.66 0.37
C PHE A 151 -12.11 1.09 0.13
N TYR A 152 -11.29 0.26 -0.54
CA TYR A 152 -9.93 0.65 -0.92
C TYR A 152 -9.92 1.91 -1.79
N LEU A 153 -10.76 1.96 -2.82
CA LEU A 153 -10.85 3.12 -3.71
C LEU A 153 -11.40 4.34 -2.97
N ALA A 154 -12.44 4.20 -2.15
CA ALA A 154 -12.98 5.31 -1.36
C ALA A 154 -11.93 5.90 -0.40
N MET A 155 -11.13 5.06 0.24
CA MET A 155 -10.00 5.50 1.06
C MET A 155 -8.86 6.11 0.25
N GLY A 156 -8.66 5.66 -0.98
CA GLY A 156 -7.69 6.26 -1.90
C GLY A 156 -8.11 7.66 -2.36
N PHE A 157 -9.36 7.82 -2.77
CA PHE A 157 -9.86 9.07 -3.38
C PHE A 157 -10.25 10.14 -2.35
N SER A 158 -10.81 9.78 -1.20
CA SER A 158 -11.32 10.79 -0.25
C SER A 158 -10.23 11.75 0.30
N PRO A 159 -9.03 11.29 0.71
CA PRO A 159 -7.97 12.19 1.14
C PRO A 159 -7.30 12.88 -0.04
N ALA A 160 -7.31 12.25 -1.23
CA ALA A 160 -6.78 12.87 -2.45
C ALA A 160 -7.49 14.20 -2.77
N LEU A 161 -8.82 14.27 -2.59
CA LEU A 161 -9.59 15.51 -2.77
C LEU A 161 -9.14 16.63 -1.82
N VAL A 162 -8.76 16.28 -0.60
CA VAL A 162 -8.23 17.25 0.37
C VAL A 162 -6.80 17.66 -0.03
N VAL A 163 -5.97 16.71 -0.41
CA VAL A 163 -4.58 16.96 -0.79
C VAL A 163 -4.49 17.80 -2.06
N THR A 164 -5.36 17.59 -3.05
CA THR A 164 -5.41 18.41 -4.27
C THR A 164 -5.99 19.80 -4.06
N SER A 165 -6.64 20.06 -2.92
CA SER A 165 -7.17 21.38 -2.56
C SER A 165 -6.15 22.29 -1.86
N MET A 166 -4.93 21.79 -1.59
CA MET A 166 -3.87 22.53 -0.91
C MET A 166 -3.35 23.70 -1.75
N SER A 167 -2.99 24.80 -1.09
CA SER A 167 -2.42 26.00 -1.74
C SER A 167 -1.04 25.75 -2.33
N ASN A 168 -0.19 25.00 -1.63
CA ASN A 168 1.05 24.47 -2.18
C ASN A 168 0.72 23.22 -3.03
N THR A 169 1.10 23.24 -4.30
CA THR A 169 0.84 22.17 -5.27
C THR A 169 2.05 21.27 -5.55
N ASP A 170 3.19 21.51 -4.90
CA ASP A 170 4.40 20.71 -5.06
C ASP A 170 4.12 19.24 -4.73
N GLY A 171 4.53 18.32 -5.60
CA GLY A 171 4.33 16.89 -5.41
C GLY A 171 2.93 16.35 -5.69
N LEU A 172 1.94 17.21 -5.97
CA LEU A 172 0.58 16.76 -6.28
C LEU A 172 0.51 16.01 -7.62
N GLN A 173 1.38 16.35 -8.57
CA GLN A 173 1.44 15.66 -9.85
C GLN A 173 1.88 14.20 -9.66
N GLU A 174 2.88 13.96 -8.82
CA GLU A 174 3.36 12.63 -8.47
C GLU A 174 2.30 11.85 -7.68
N VAL A 175 1.60 12.50 -6.74
CA VAL A 175 0.45 11.88 -6.05
C VAL A 175 -0.63 11.46 -7.04
N ALA A 176 -0.94 12.29 -8.03
CA ALA A 176 -1.92 11.98 -9.06
C ALA A 176 -1.46 10.81 -9.96
N TRP A 177 -0.20 10.81 -10.42
CA TRP A 177 0.36 9.70 -11.19
C TRP A 177 0.39 8.40 -10.39
N GLY A 178 0.80 8.44 -9.12
CA GLY A 178 0.75 7.29 -8.22
C GLY A 178 -0.67 6.73 -8.07
N GLY A 179 -1.66 7.62 -7.87
CA GLY A 179 -3.07 7.25 -7.82
C GLY A 179 -3.58 6.60 -9.11
N LEU A 180 -3.18 7.11 -10.28
CA LEU A 180 -3.50 6.51 -11.58
C LEU A 180 -2.87 5.13 -11.74
N ILE A 181 -1.61 4.94 -11.34
CA ILE A 181 -0.93 3.64 -11.37
C ILE A 181 -1.66 2.64 -10.47
N TYR A 182 -2.09 3.04 -9.27
CA TYR A 182 -2.94 2.17 -8.42
C TYR A 182 -4.25 1.77 -9.13
N CYS A 183 -4.94 2.73 -9.74
CA CYS A 183 -6.20 2.47 -10.44
C CYS A 183 -6.01 1.50 -11.62
N LEU A 184 -4.93 1.67 -12.41
CA LEU A 184 -4.59 0.75 -13.50
C LEU A 184 -4.28 -0.65 -12.97
N GLY A 185 -3.57 -0.74 -11.85
CA GLY A 185 -3.28 -2.03 -11.23
C GLY A 185 -4.54 -2.80 -10.82
N VAL A 186 -5.63 -2.14 -10.45
CA VAL A 186 -6.90 -2.80 -10.05
C VAL A 186 -7.43 -3.72 -11.16
N VAL A 187 -7.16 -3.39 -12.42
CA VAL A 187 -7.51 -4.25 -13.57
C VAL A 187 -6.85 -5.63 -13.40
N PHE A 188 -5.56 -5.67 -13.06
CA PHE A 188 -4.82 -6.91 -12.84
C PHE A 188 -5.23 -7.61 -11.54
N PHE A 189 -5.50 -6.85 -10.47
CA PHE A 189 -6.05 -7.40 -9.22
C PHE A 189 -7.37 -8.15 -9.44
N LYS A 190 -8.20 -7.72 -10.40
CA LYS A 190 -9.45 -8.39 -10.76
C LYS A 190 -9.32 -9.43 -11.87
N SER A 191 -8.13 -9.60 -12.42
CA SER A 191 -7.86 -10.52 -13.53
C SER A 191 -7.19 -11.84 -13.10
N ASP A 192 -7.15 -12.14 -11.79
CA ASP A 192 -6.61 -13.39 -11.25
C ASP A 192 -7.31 -14.63 -11.85
N GLY A 193 -6.55 -15.49 -12.53
CA GLY A 193 -7.06 -16.66 -13.27
C GLY A 193 -7.66 -16.37 -14.64
N VAL A 194 -7.64 -15.10 -15.08
CA VAL A 194 -7.96 -14.68 -16.45
C VAL A 194 -6.68 -14.36 -17.23
N ILE A 195 -5.74 -13.67 -16.57
CA ILE A 195 -4.43 -13.32 -17.13
C ILE A 195 -3.35 -14.07 -16.34
N PRO A 196 -2.39 -14.77 -17.00
CA PRO A 196 -1.27 -15.39 -16.32
C PRO A 196 -0.48 -14.36 -15.51
N PHE A 197 -0.14 -14.67 -14.26
CA PHE A 197 0.61 -13.76 -13.38
C PHE A 197 -0.09 -12.42 -13.07
N ALA A 198 -1.41 -12.31 -13.23
CA ALA A 198 -2.16 -11.08 -12.96
C ALA A 198 -1.85 -10.50 -11.58
N HIS A 199 -1.82 -11.34 -10.54
CA HIS A 199 -1.50 -10.93 -9.18
C HIS A 199 -0.07 -10.37 -9.03
N ALA A 200 0.91 -10.99 -9.68
CA ALA A 200 2.30 -10.52 -9.65
C ALA A 200 2.44 -9.20 -10.44
N ILE A 201 1.70 -9.03 -11.53
CA ILE A 201 1.63 -7.77 -12.26
C ILE A 201 1.01 -6.70 -11.37
N TRP A 202 -0.08 -7.01 -10.67
CA TRP A 202 -0.68 -6.13 -9.67
C TRP A 202 0.34 -5.68 -8.60
N HIS A 203 1.16 -6.59 -8.07
CA HIS A 203 2.25 -6.25 -7.15
C HIS A 203 3.22 -5.22 -7.74
N ILE A 204 3.56 -5.33 -9.02
CA ILE A 204 4.43 -4.36 -9.70
C ILE A 204 3.77 -2.98 -9.80
N PHE A 205 2.46 -2.91 -10.08
CA PHE A 205 1.72 -1.64 -10.07
C PHE A 205 1.69 -1.02 -8.67
N VAL A 206 1.42 -1.82 -7.63
CA VAL A 206 1.45 -1.38 -6.22
C VAL A 206 2.82 -0.85 -5.84
N ALA A 207 3.88 -1.60 -6.18
CA ALA A 207 5.26 -1.22 -5.93
C ALA A 207 5.64 0.11 -6.62
N THR A 208 5.27 0.25 -7.89
CA THR A 208 5.59 1.44 -8.69
C THR A 208 4.83 2.65 -8.15
N ALA A 209 3.54 2.51 -7.85
CA ALA A 209 2.76 3.57 -7.24
C ALA A 209 3.34 3.96 -5.87
N ALA A 210 3.64 2.99 -5.01
CA ALA A 210 4.25 3.23 -3.70
C ALA A 210 5.60 3.97 -3.82
N ALA A 211 6.42 3.64 -4.82
CA ALA A 211 7.67 4.34 -5.10
C ALA A 211 7.46 5.78 -5.56
N VAL A 212 6.46 6.05 -6.41
CA VAL A 212 6.09 7.40 -6.83
C VAL A 212 5.59 8.23 -5.64
N HIS A 213 4.72 7.66 -4.80
CA HIS A 213 4.26 8.31 -3.58
C HIS A 213 5.40 8.54 -2.58
N TYR A 214 6.31 7.57 -2.41
CA TYR A 214 7.51 7.71 -1.59
C TYR A 214 8.36 8.89 -2.08
N TYR A 215 8.64 8.94 -3.40
CA TYR A 215 9.41 10.01 -4.00
C TYR A 215 8.76 11.38 -3.75
N ALA A 216 7.45 11.49 -3.93
CA ALA A 216 6.73 12.73 -3.66
C ALA A 216 6.85 13.18 -2.19
N ILE A 217 6.68 12.25 -1.24
CA ILE A 217 6.83 12.52 0.19
C ILE A 217 8.27 12.96 0.48
N TRP A 218 9.25 12.17 0.08
CA TRP A 218 10.67 12.43 0.32
C TRP A 218 11.12 13.78 -0.27
N LYS A 219 10.70 14.09 -1.50
CA LYS A 219 11.18 15.26 -2.24
C LYS A 219 10.54 16.56 -1.79
N TYR A 220 9.25 16.53 -1.44
CA TYR A 220 8.45 17.75 -1.25
C TYR A 220 7.99 17.97 0.19
N LEU A 221 8.14 17.00 1.09
CA LEU A 221 7.72 17.12 2.49
C LEU A 221 8.86 16.97 3.50
N TYR A 222 10.04 16.52 3.07
CA TYR A 222 11.23 16.37 3.93
C TYR A 222 12.38 17.19 3.38
N ARG A 223 13.31 17.60 4.25
CA ARG A 223 14.46 18.42 3.83
C ARG A 223 15.29 17.74 2.75
N SER A 224 15.77 18.57 1.81
CA SER A 224 16.70 18.15 0.78
C SER A 224 18.05 17.78 1.41
N PRO A 225 18.73 16.71 0.93
CA PRO A 225 20.11 16.44 1.30
C PRO A 225 21.07 17.63 1.08
N ALA A 226 20.74 18.51 0.13
CA ALA A 226 21.50 19.73 -0.14
C ALA A 226 21.43 20.76 1.01
N ASP A 227 20.33 20.78 1.76
CA ASP A 227 20.17 21.69 2.91
C ASP A 227 20.96 21.17 4.12
N ILE A 228 21.13 19.85 4.24
CA ILE A 228 21.98 19.24 5.28
C ILE A 228 23.46 19.59 5.06
N ILE A 229 23.93 19.57 3.81
CA ILE A 229 25.33 19.90 3.47
C ILE A 229 25.61 21.40 3.64
N ARG A 230 24.60 22.27 3.48
CA ARG A 230 24.75 23.73 3.65
C ARG A 230 24.80 24.16 5.12
N HIS A 231 24.46 23.29 6.06
CA HIS A 231 24.42 23.57 7.50
C HIS A 231 25.43 22.74 8.31
N LEU A 232 26.34 22.04 7.64
CA LEU A 232 27.56 21.43 8.20
C LEU A 232 28.77 22.28 7.83
#